data_AF-A0A091NUS1-F1
#
_entry.id   AF-A0A091NUS1-F1
#
_cell.length_a   1.000
_cell.length_b   1.000
_cell.length_c   1.000
_cell.angle_alpha   90.00
_cell.angle_beta   90.00
_cell.angle_gamma   90.00
#
_symmetry.space_group_name_H-M   'P 1'
#
loop_
_entity.id
_entity.type
_entity.pdbx_description
1 polymer ?
#
loop_
_entity_poly.entity_id
_entity_poly.type
_entity_poly.pdbx_seq_one_letter_code
_entity_poly.pdbx_strand_id
1 'polypeptide(L)' 'SCTGVEDFGACLGNTDKFCPRNISCACKKERPFCRCEYFRVDWRDYWYMGPKCNHLWNTLDFILVATVPAAVLVIIV' A
#
# COMPACT_ATOMS: atom_id res chain seq x y z
N SER A 1 -15.11 -7.69 11.22
CA SER A 1 -14.74 -7.30 12.59
C SER A 1 -13.37 -7.86 12.91
N CYS A 2 -12.54 -7.11 13.63
CA CYS A 2 -11.19 -7.53 14.05
C CYS A 2 -11.10 -7.79 15.56
N THR A 3 -12.24 -7.83 16.26
CA THR A 3 -12.31 -8.09 17.71
C THR A 3 -11.87 -9.51 18.01
N GLY A 4 -10.82 -9.67 18.83
CA GLY A 4 -10.27 -10.98 19.19
C GLY A 4 -9.46 -11.68 18.09
N VAL A 5 -9.11 -10.98 17.00
CA VAL A 5 -8.20 -11.50 15.96
C VAL A 5 -6.77 -11.07 16.30
N GLU A 6 -5.82 -12.00 16.22
CA GLU A 6 -4.40 -11.69 16.39
C GLU A 6 -3.91 -10.66 15.34
N ASP A 7 -2.85 -9.94 15.69
CA ASP A 7 -2.21 -9.03 14.73
C ASP A 7 -1.76 -9.81 13.48
N PHE A 8 -2.03 -9.22 12.32
CA PHE A 8 -1.87 -9.81 10.99
C PHE A 8 -2.79 -10.99 10.67
N GLY A 9 -3.75 -11.32 11.55
CA GLY A 9 -4.80 -12.29 11.28
C GLY A 9 -5.81 -11.81 10.24
N ALA A 10 -6.50 -12.75 9.60
CA ALA A 10 -7.53 -12.45 8.61
C ALA A 10 -8.75 -11.79 9.27
N CYS A 11 -9.33 -10.79 8.59
CA CYS A 11 -10.56 -10.15 9.05
C CYS A 11 -11.74 -11.13 9.08
N LEU A 12 -12.53 -11.12 10.16
CA LEU A 12 -13.74 -11.94 10.25
C LEU A 12 -14.94 -11.20 9.64
N GLY A 13 -15.62 -11.82 8.67
CA GLY A 13 -16.83 -11.28 8.01
C GLY A 13 -16.59 -10.64 6.64
N ASN A 14 -17.65 -10.05 6.06
CA ASN A 14 -17.58 -9.48 4.72
C ASN A 14 -16.81 -8.14 4.70
N THR A 15 -15.64 -8.13 4.06
CA THR A 15 -14.77 -6.95 3.94
C THR A 15 -14.78 -6.33 2.54
N ASP A 16 -15.64 -6.80 1.63
CA ASP A 16 -15.74 -6.32 0.24
C ASP A 16 -16.07 -4.82 0.12
N LYS A 17 -16.63 -4.22 1.18
CA LYS A 17 -16.91 -2.77 1.25
C LYS A 17 -15.67 -1.95 1.62
N PHE A 18 -14.67 -2.56 2.24
CA PHE A 18 -13.47 -1.90 2.74
C PHE A 18 -12.26 -2.15 1.83
N CYS A 19 -11.99 -3.41 1.50
CA CYS A 19 -10.98 -3.79 0.52
C CYS A 19 -11.65 -4.20 -0.81
N PRO A 20 -11.09 -3.82 -1.97
CA PRO A 20 -11.55 -4.32 -3.26
C PRO A 20 -11.50 -5.85 -3.34
N ARG A 21 -12.34 -6.42 -4.20
CA ARG A 21 -12.31 -7.86 -4.49
C ARG A 21 -10.90 -8.23 -4.96
N ASN A 22 -10.35 -9.31 -4.41
CA ASN A 22 -8.99 -9.82 -4.59
C ASN A 22 -7.90 -9.27 -3.65
N ILE A 23 -8.21 -8.34 -2.74
CA ILE A 23 -7.24 -7.88 -1.73
C ILE A 23 -7.55 -8.51 -0.37
N SER A 24 -6.55 -9.18 0.22
CA SER A 24 -6.68 -9.77 1.56
C SER A 24 -6.84 -8.69 2.64
N CYS A 25 -7.84 -8.86 3.52
CA CYS A 25 -8.01 -8.01 4.70
C CYS A 25 -7.27 -8.62 5.89
N ALA A 26 -6.49 -7.80 6.59
CA ALA A 26 -5.79 -8.18 7.79
C ALA A 26 -6.14 -7.25 8.96
N CYS A 27 -5.97 -7.74 10.19
CA CYS A 27 -6.24 -6.98 11.42
C CYS A 27 -4.94 -6.52 12.07
N LYS A 28 -4.89 -5.28 12.57
CA LYS A 28 -3.78 -4.79 13.40
C LYS A 28 -4.33 -3.89 14.49
N LYS A 29 -4.01 -4.17 15.75
CA LYS A 29 -4.56 -3.45 16.92
C LYS A 29 -6.08 -3.34 16.86
N GLU A 30 -6.74 -4.46 16.56
CA GLU A 30 -8.21 -4.55 16.40
C GLU A 30 -8.80 -3.66 15.29
N ARG A 31 -7.97 -3.05 14.43
CA ARG A 31 -8.42 -2.27 13.26
C ARG A 31 -8.21 -3.06 11.97
N PRO A 32 -9.21 -3.09 11.07
CA PRO A 32 -9.04 -3.70 9.76
C PRO A 32 -8.15 -2.82 8.88
N PHE A 33 -7.24 -3.45 8.15
CA PHE A 33 -6.44 -2.82 7.10
C PHE A 33 -6.36 -3.74 5.87
N CYS A 34 -6.28 -3.15 4.69
CA CYS A 34 -6.08 -3.91 3.45
C CYS A 34 -4.59 -4.25 3.31
N ARG A 35 -4.27 -5.53 3.19
CA ARG A 35 -2.91 -5.98 2.91
C ARG A 35 -2.69 -5.91 1.41
N CYS A 36 -2.06 -4.83 0.97
CA CYS A 36 -1.75 -4.58 -0.42
C CYS A 36 -0.73 -5.59 -0.95
N GLU A 37 -0.90 -5.99 -2.21
CA GLU A 37 0.02 -6.90 -2.87
C GLU A 37 1.35 -6.21 -3.18
N TYR A 38 2.40 -7.01 -3.09
CA TYR A 38 3.76 -6.68 -3.51
C TYR A 38 4.16 -7.72 -4.56
N PHE A 39 4.66 -7.25 -5.69
CA PHE A 39 5.16 -8.11 -6.74
C PHE A 39 6.40 -7.50 -7.38
N ARG A 40 7.24 -8.37 -7.93
CA ARG A 40 8.47 -7.99 -8.60
C ARG A 40 8.40 -8.37 -10.05
N VAL A 41 8.69 -7.42 -10.94
CA VAL A 41 8.83 -7.66 -12.37
C VAL A 41 10.26 -7.28 -12.74
N ASP A 42 11.05 -8.28 -13.13
CA ASP A 42 12.47 -8.15 -13.41
C ASP A 42 13.26 -7.56 -12.20
N TRP A 43 13.76 -6.35 -12.37
CA TRP A 43 14.52 -5.58 -11.39
C TRP A 43 13.68 -4.51 -10.67
N ARG A 44 12.39 -4.37 -11.02
CA ARG A 44 11.50 -3.38 -10.43
C ARG A 44 10.57 -4.03 -9.42
N ASP A 45 10.63 -3.50 -8.21
CA ASP A 45 9.71 -3.79 -7.13
C ASP A 45 8.48 -2.89 -7.25
N TYR A 46 7.31 -3.50 -7.31
CA TYR A 46 6.02 -2.82 -7.35
C TYR A 46 5.24 -3.14 -6.08
N TRP A 47 4.59 -2.13 -5.53
CA TRP A 47 3.71 -2.29 -4.40
C TRP A 47 2.53 -1.34 -4.52
N TYR A 48 1.37 -1.80 -4.06
CA TYR A 48 0.21 -0.94 -3.96
C TYR A 48 0.19 -0.21 -2.61
N MET A 49 -0.18 1.06 -2.65
CA MET A 49 -0.29 1.95 -1.50
C MET A 49 -1.66 2.61 -1.41
N GLY A 50 -1.97 3.10 -0.20
CA GLY A 50 -3.23 3.74 0.14
C GLY A 50 -4.23 2.80 0.86
N PRO A 51 -5.31 3.37 1.43
CA PRO A 51 -6.25 2.63 2.27
C PRO A 51 -7.01 1.52 1.53
N LYS A 52 -7.04 1.59 0.19
CA LYS A 52 -7.68 0.61 -0.70
C LYS A 52 -6.71 -0.03 -1.69
N CYS A 53 -5.40 0.17 -1.52
CA CYS A 53 -4.38 -0.32 -2.46
C CYS A 53 -4.58 0.19 -3.90
N ASN A 54 -5.02 1.43 -4.07
CA ASN A 54 -5.35 2.00 -5.37
C ASN A 54 -4.16 2.68 -6.07
N HIS A 55 -3.08 2.96 -5.33
CA HIS A 55 -1.92 3.65 -5.89
C HIS A 55 -0.81 2.63 -6.14
N LEU A 56 -0.48 2.37 -7.40
CA LEU A 56 0.70 1.59 -7.75
C LEU A 56 1.94 2.47 -7.58
N TRP A 57 2.91 2.00 -6.82
CA TRP A 57 4.20 2.65 -6.64
C TRP A 57 5.31 1.66 -6.95
N ASN A 58 6.44 2.21 -7.40
CA ASN A 58 7.70 1.51 -7.48
C ASN A 58 8.84 2.37 -6.91
N THR A 59 10.04 1.81 -6.85
CA THR A 59 11.23 2.50 -6.32
C THR A 59 11.60 3.74 -7.13
N LEU A 60 11.40 3.73 -8.45
CA LEU A 60 11.65 4.89 -9.31
C LEU A 60 10.68 6.03 -9.01
N ASP A 61 9.40 5.74 -8.78
CA ASP A 61 8.40 6.78 -8.44
C ASP A 61 8.81 7.51 -7.15
N PHE A 62 9.30 6.77 -6.15
CA PHE A 62 9.78 7.35 -4.90
C PHE A 62 11.01 8.24 -5.10
N ILE A 63 11.97 7.78 -5.91
CA ILE A 63 13.16 8.56 -6.28
C ILE A 63 12.74 9.83 -7.02
N LEU A 64 11.83 9.74 -7.99
CA LEU A 64 11.36 10.89 -8.77
C LEU A 64 10.69 11.93 -7.87
N VAL A 65 9.79 11.51 -6.98
CA VAL A 65 9.11 12.43 -6.05
C VAL A 65 10.10 13.14 -5.12
N ALA A 66 11.16 12.45 -4.68
CA ALA A 66 12.18 13.06 -3.81
C ALA A 66 13.16 13.96 -4.57
N THR A 67 13.55 13.61 -5.80
CA THR A 67 14.64 14.26 -6.54
C THR A 67 14.18 15.39 -7.45
N VAL A 68 13.00 15.29 -8.06
CA VAL A 68 12.49 16.29 -9.01
C VAL A 68 12.38 17.69 -8.36
N PRO A 69 11.82 17.85 -7.15
CA PRO A 69 11.76 19.18 -6.52
C PRO A 69 13.13 19.80 -6.29
N ALA A 70 14.11 18.98 -5.89
CA ALA A 70 15.49 19.44 -5.67
C ALA A 70 16.16 19.85 -6.98
N ALA A 71 16.01 19.04 -8.04
CA ALA A 71 16.56 19.34 -9.35
C ALA A 71 15.97 20.62 -9.95
N VAL A 72 14.66 20.84 -9.79
CA VAL A 72 13.98 22.06 -10.23
C VAL A 72 14.51 23.29 -9.49
N LEU A 73 14.70 23.19 -8.17
CA LEU A 73 15.28 24.30 -7.39
C LEU A 73 16.68 24.67 -7.91
N VAL A 74 17.54 23.69 -8.18
CA VAL A 74 18.91 23.92 -8.71
C VAL A 74 18.91 24.69 -10.04
N ILE A 75 17.87 24.54 -10.87
CA ILE A 75 17.78 25.23 -12.17
C ILE A 75 17.27 26.68 -12.02
N ILE A 76 16.45 26.94 -10.99
CA ILE A 76 15.79 28.23 -10.78
C ILE A 76 16.70 29.26 -10.09
N VAL A 77 17.64 28.83 -9.24
CA VAL A 77 18.67 29.70 -8.64
C VAL A 77 19.89 29.87 -9.53
#